data_AF-A0A7C2Q2V8-F1
#
_entry.id   AF-A0A7C2Q2V8-F1
#
_cell.length_a   1.000
_cell.length_b   1.000
_cell.length_c   1.000
_cell.angle_alpha   90.00
_cell.angle_beta   90.00
_cell.angle_gamma   90.00
#
_symmetry.space_group_name_H-M   'P 1'
#
loop_
_entity.id
_entity.type
_entity.pdbx_description
1 polymer ?
#
loop_
_entity_poly.entity_id
_entity_poly.type
_entity_poly.pdbx_seq_one_letter_code
_entity_poly.pdbx_strand_id
1 'polypeptide(L)'
;TLLEHKLSWGRRLIMLRGNHETRMMNRWYGFFSVVAAAYGPDFYQEFARLFSQMPYAALIGGRVLCVHGGVPDNMDSVYEIRDLPKGELDPEDPRALQLLWNDPCEDIDEFAPSWRGVGPCSSGDSHLRDSWRVMAST
;
A
#
# COMPACT_ATOMS: atom_id res chain seq x y z
N THR A 1 -4.40 1.92 -21.07
CA THR A 1 -5.62 1.98 -20.23
C THR A 1 -5.37 2.63 -18.86
N LEU A 2 -4.90 1.98 -17.77
CA LEU A 2 -4.74 2.69 -16.46
C LEU A 2 -3.61 3.75 -16.42
N LEU A 3 -2.39 3.38 -16.81
CA LEU A 3 -1.25 4.32 -16.85
C LEU A 3 -1.49 5.48 -17.83
N GLU A 4 -2.18 5.19 -18.93
CA GLU A 4 -2.61 6.18 -19.92
C GLU A 4 -3.64 7.16 -19.33
N HIS A 5 -4.63 6.67 -18.57
CA HIS A 5 -5.54 7.54 -17.83
C HIS A 5 -4.81 8.34 -16.75
N LYS A 6 -3.79 7.77 -16.10
CA LYS A 6 -2.95 8.50 -15.14
C LYS A 6 -2.26 9.70 -15.81
N LEU A 7 -1.74 9.52 -17.03
CA LEU A 7 -1.16 10.60 -17.82
C LEU A 7 -2.22 11.64 -18.22
N SER A 8 -3.40 11.19 -18.65
CA SER A 8 -4.47 12.07 -19.15
C SER A 8 -5.17 12.86 -18.05
N TRP A 9 -5.38 12.26 -16.89
CA TRP A 9 -6.14 12.83 -15.78
C TRP A 9 -5.25 13.40 -14.67
N GLY A 10 -3.94 13.12 -14.72
CA GLY A 10 -2.92 13.72 -13.88
C GLY A 10 -3.21 13.55 -12.39
N ARG A 11 -3.53 14.66 -11.72
CA ARG A 11 -3.81 14.69 -10.27
C ARG A 11 -5.20 14.16 -9.90
N ARG A 12 -6.11 14.00 -10.87
CA ARG A 12 -7.47 13.50 -10.62
C ARG A 12 -7.54 11.98 -10.48
N LEU A 13 -6.54 11.26 -10.97
CA LEU A 13 -6.39 9.82 -10.77
C LEU A 13 -5.21 9.55 -9.85
N ILE A 14 -5.45 8.99 -8.68
CA ILE A 14 -4.39 8.56 -7.76
C ILE A 14 -4.33 7.04 -7.83
N MET A 15 -3.14 6.49 -8.06
CA MET A 15 -2.90 5.06 -8.00
C MET A 15 -2.04 4.81 -6.77
N LEU A 16 -2.54 4.01 -5.83
CA LEU A 16 -1.79 3.58 -4.65
C LEU A 16 -1.03 2.30 -4.95
N ARG A 17 0.13 2.15 -4.31
CA ARG A 17 0.89 0.91 -4.35
C ARG A 17 0.13 -0.17 -3.60
N GLY A 18 -0.04 -1.34 -4.23
CA GLY A 18 -0.51 -2.55 -3.55
C GLY A 18 0.61 -3.54 -3.31
N ASN A 19 0.29 -4.64 -2.63
CA ASN A 19 1.24 -5.70 -2.37
C ASN A 19 1.72 -6.41 -3.64
N HIS A 20 0.86 -6.51 -4.66
CA HIS A 20 1.18 -7.08 -5.97
C HIS A 20 2.05 -6.15 -6.83
N GLU A 21 2.19 -4.87 -6.49
CA GLU A 21 3.11 -3.91 -7.12
C GLU A 21 4.52 -3.99 -6.47
N THR A 22 5.01 -5.21 -6.30
CA THR A 22 6.35 -5.54 -5.78
C THR A 22 7.03 -6.55 -6.67
N ARG A 23 8.37 -6.53 -6.70
CA ARG A 23 9.14 -7.41 -7.58
C ARG A 23 8.96 -8.87 -7.19
N MET A 24 8.91 -9.16 -5.90
CA MET A 24 8.64 -10.50 -5.39
C MET A 24 7.29 -11.01 -5.92
N MET A 25 6.19 -10.28 -5.68
CA MET A 25 4.85 -10.73 -6.07
C MET A 25 4.71 -10.84 -7.60
N ASN A 26 5.31 -9.93 -8.37
CA ASN A 26 5.29 -10.01 -9.83
C ASN A 26 5.97 -11.27 -10.38
N ARG A 27 7.03 -11.76 -9.73
CA ARG A 27 7.70 -13.01 -10.13
C ARG A 27 6.88 -14.23 -9.77
N TRP A 28 6.37 -14.29 -8.53
CA TRP A 28 5.58 -15.43 -8.05
C TRP A 28 4.24 -15.59 -8.77
N TYR A 29 3.58 -14.48 -9.11
CA TYR A 29 2.23 -14.49 -9.69
C TYR A 29 2.20 -14.17 -11.19
N GLY A 30 3.36 -14.21 -11.87
CA GLY A 30 3.43 -14.28 -13.33
C GLY A 30 3.41 -12.95 -14.09
N PHE A 31 3.23 -11.80 -13.44
CA PHE A 31 3.30 -10.48 -14.10
C PHE A 31 4.67 -10.28 -14.80
N PHE A 32 5.76 -10.66 -14.13
CA PHE A 32 7.11 -10.62 -14.73
C PHE A 32 7.16 -11.42 -16.03
N SER A 33 6.64 -12.64 -16.04
CA SER A 33 6.67 -13.54 -17.20
C SER A 33 5.88 -12.96 -18.38
N VAL A 34 4.71 -12.35 -18.11
CA VAL A 34 3.88 -11.71 -19.15
C VAL A 34 4.62 -10.53 -19.79
N VAL A 35 5.19 -9.63 -18.98
CA VAL A 35 5.92 -8.46 -19.48
C VAL A 35 7.18 -8.88 -20.22
N ALA A 36 7.95 -9.82 -19.65
CA ALA A 36 9.19 -10.30 -20.25
C ALA A 36 8.94 -10.99 -21.61
N ALA A 37 7.86 -11.76 -21.74
CA ALA A 37 7.49 -12.39 -23.00
C ALA A 37 7.05 -11.38 -24.07
N ALA A 38 6.34 -10.31 -23.67
CA ALA A 38 5.80 -9.32 -24.61
C ALA A 38 6.82 -8.23 -25.01
N TYR A 39 7.68 -7.80 -24.10
CA TYR A 39 8.53 -6.61 -24.27
C TYR A 39 10.02 -6.86 -23.94
N GLY A 40 10.38 -8.08 -23.53
CA GLY A 40 11.71 -8.43 -23.09
C GLY A 40 11.91 -8.26 -21.57
N PRO A 41 12.83 -9.04 -20.97
CA PRO A 41 13.03 -9.06 -19.52
C PRO A 41 13.55 -7.74 -18.95
N ASP A 42 14.27 -6.94 -19.73
CA ASP A 42 14.79 -5.65 -19.28
C ASP A 42 13.70 -4.60 -19.15
N PHE A 43 12.67 -4.63 -20.01
CA PHE A 43 11.57 -3.67 -19.96
C PHE A 43 10.77 -3.76 -18.67
N TYR A 44 10.70 -4.94 -18.04
CA TYR A 44 10.07 -5.11 -16.74
C TYR A 44 10.68 -4.21 -15.65
N GLN A 45 11.97 -3.88 -15.75
CA GLN A 45 12.62 -3.00 -14.77
C GLN A 45 11.94 -1.62 -14.70
N GLU A 46 11.39 -1.13 -15.81
CA GLU A 46 10.66 0.13 -15.84
C GLU A 46 9.33 0.05 -15.09
N PHE A 47 8.61 -1.08 -15.19
CA PHE A 47 7.42 -1.31 -14.36
C PHE A 47 7.77 -1.42 -12.88
N ALA A 48 8.83 -2.15 -12.53
CA ALA A 48 9.26 -2.30 -11.15
C ALA A 48 9.66 -0.95 -10.52
N ARG A 49 10.35 -0.08 -11.28
CA ARG A 49 10.66 1.30 -10.87
C ARG A 49 9.41 2.16 -10.76
N LEU A 50 8.46 2.04 -11.69
CA LEU A 50 7.20 2.78 -11.63
C LEU A 50 6.41 2.40 -10.37
N PHE A 51 6.28 1.11 -10.10
CA PHE A 51 5.59 0.59 -8.92
C PHE A 51 6.26 1.03 -7.62
N SER A 52 7.60 1.10 -7.57
CA SER A 52 8.31 1.54 -6.36
C SER A 52 8.14 3.03 -6.04
N GLN A 53 7.69 3.84 -7.01
CA GLN A 53 7.40 5.26 -6.82
C GLN A 53 5.93 5.55 -6.46
N MET A 54 5.06 4.54 -6.53
CA MET A 54 3.65 4.70 -6.19
C MET A 54 3.49 5.01 -4.69
N PRO A 55 2.57 5.93 -4.32
CA PRO A 55 2.30 6.25 -2.91
C PRO A 55 1.65 5.07 -2.18
N TYR A 56 2.00 4.86 -0.91
CA TYR A 56 1.36 3.84 -0.06
C TYR A 56 -0.05 4.23 0.38
N ALA A 57 -0.33 5.53 0.50
CA ALA A 57 -1.62 6.02 0.98
C ALA A 57 -2.07 7.33 0.32
N ALA A 58 -3.35 7.62 0.43
CA ALA A 58 -3.94 8.92 0.12
C ALA A 58 -4.85 9.36 1.27
N LEU A 59 -4.83 10.65 1.60
CA LEU A 59 -5.73 11.26 2.57
C LEU A 59 -6.67 12.22 1.85
N ILE A 60 -7.96 11.87 1.78
CA ILE A 60 -8.98 12.65 1.08
C ILE A 60 -9.67 13.58 2.08
N GLY A 61 -9.61 14.88 1.80
CA GLY A 61 -10.25 15.91 2.61
C GLY A 61 -9.76 16.01 4.06
N GLY A 62 -8.61 15.40 4.39
CA GLY A 62 -8.11 15.30 5.77
C GLY A 62 -8.80 14.24 6.63
N ARG A 63 -9.78 13.50 6.08
CA ARG A 63 -10.70 12.66 6.86
C ARG A 63 -10.69 11.19 6.46
N VAL A 64 -10.53 10.89 5.18
CA VAL A 64 -10.58 9.51 4.67
C VAL A 64 -9.19 9.08 4.27
N LEU A 65 -8.62 8.15 5.04
CA LEU A 65 -7.37 7.48 4.69
C LEU A 65 -7.67 6.30 3.76
N CYS A 66 -7.01 6.26 2.61
CA CYS A 66 -7.05 5.15 1.67
C CYS A 66 -5.67 4.48 1.65
N VAL A 67 -5.65 3.18 1.91
CA VAL A 67 -4.48 2.29 1.88
C VAL A 67 -4.86 1.00 1.16
N HIS A 68 -3.88 0.16 0.81
CA HIS A 68 -4.18 -1.11 0.14
C HIS A 68 -4.64 -2.21 1.11
N GLY A 69 -3.87 -2.42 2.17
CA GLY A 69 -4.18 -3.38 3.24
C GLY A 69 -4.90 -2.68 4.39
N GLY A 70 -4.17 -2.37 5.45
CA GLY A 70 -4.72 -1.80 6.68
C GLY A 70 -3.77 -0.83 7.38
N VAL A 71 -4.19 -0.34 8.54
CA VAL A 71 -3.42 0.64 9.32
C VAL A 71 -2.33 -0.08 10.13
N PRO A 72 -1.09 0.44 10.17
CA PRO A 72 -0.03 -0.06 11.05
C PRO A 72 -0.35 0.06 12.55
N ASP A 73 0.12 -0.93 13.34
CA ASP A 73 0.00 -0.99 14.80
C ASP A 73 0.78 0.09 15.56
N ASN A 74 1.91 0.50 15.00
CA ASN A 74 2.95 1.31 15.62
C ASN A 74 3.03 2.74 15.06
N MET A 75 1.89 3.32 14.71
CA MET A 75 1.82 4.67 14.13
C MET A 75 0.88 5.56 14.94
N ASP A 76 1.39 6.70 15.40
CA ASP A 76 0.64 7.66 16.20
C ASP A 76 -0.15 8.65 15.32
N SER A 77 0.33 8.89 14.09
CA SER A 77 -0.26 9.83 13.14
C SER A 77 -0.19 9.37 11.68
N VAL A 78 -1.26 9.62 10.89
CA VAL A 78 -1.27 9.47 9.42
C VAL A 78 -0.09 10.14 8.72
N TYR A 79 0.43 11.21 9.32
CA TYR A 79 1.46 12.02 8.68
C TYR A 79 2.81 11.31 8.65
N GLU A 80 3.04 10.33 9.52
CA GLU A 80 4.25 9.49 9.53
C GLU A 80 4.37 8.64 8.26
N ILE A 81 3.26 8.37 7.55
CA ILE A 81 3.27 7.68 6.24
C ILE A 81 4.10 8.47 5.22
N ARG A 82 4.23 9.79 5.40
CA ARG A 82 5.05 10.65 4.52
C ARG A 82 6.54 10.36 4.64
N ASP A 83 6.97 9.83 5.78
CA ASP A 83 8.37 9.56 6.07
C ASP A 83 8.81 8.15 5.65
N LEU A 84 7.89 7.34 5.12
CA LEU A 84 8.20 6.00 4.62
C LEU A 84 9.12 6.05 3.40
N PRO A 85 10.09 5.14 3.30
CA PRO A 85 11.00 5.06 2.16
C PRO A 85 10.23 4.80 0.87
N LYS A 86 10.58 5.55 -0.18
CA LYS A 86 10.08 5.37 -1.55
C LYS A 86 11.20 4.86 -2.46
N GLY A 87 10.83 4.18 -3.52
CA GLY A 87 11.76 3.69 -4.53
C GLY A 87 12.24 2.26 -4.31
N GLU A 88 11.92 1.64 -3.18
CA GLU A 88 12.24 0.24 -2.90
C GLU A 88 11.40 -0.71 -3.76
N LEU A 89 12.08 -1.63 -4.48
CA LEU A 89 11.41 -2.61 -5.35
C LEU A 89 10.54 -3.58 -4.54
N ASP A 90 11.00 -3.93 -3.35
CA ASP A 90 10.32 -4.73 -2.34
C ASP A 90 10.47 -3.96 -1.02
N PRO A 91 9.40 -3.43 -0.41
CA PRO A 91 9.49 -2.67 0.83
C PRO A 91 9.93 -3.54 2.02
N GLU A 92 10.76 -2.99 2.89
CA GLU A 92 11.23 -3.67 4.11
C GLU A 92 10.75 -3.00 5.41
N ASP A 93 10.36 -1.71 5.37
CA ASP A 93 9.82 -1.01 6.54
C ASP A 93 8.55 -1.72 7.04
N PRO A 94 8.48 -2.12 8.32
CA PRO A 94 7.33 -2.82 8.89
C PRO A 94 6.00 -2.07 8.70
N ARG A 95 6.00 -0.74 8.77
CA ARG A 95 4.79 0.08 8.54
C ARG A 95 4.35 0.01 7.08
N ALA A 96 5.30 0.04 6.14
CA ALA A 96 5.00 -0.11 4.72
C ALA A 96 4.43 -1.51 4.43
N LEU A 97 5.00 -2.56 5.03
CA LEU A 97 4.46 -3.92 4.93
C LEU A 97 3.03 -4.00 5.46
N GLN A 98 2.75 -3.41 6.62
CA GLN A 98 1.40 -3.37 7.20
C GLN A 98 0.39 -2.63 6.31
N LEU A 99 0.78 -1.49 5.75
CA LEU A 99 -0.05 -0.72 4.79
C LEU A 99 -0.39 -1.52 3.52
N LEU A 100 0.44 -2.49 3.14
CA LEU A 100 0.25 -3.32 1.96
C LEU A 100 -0.43 -4.67 2.24
N TRP A 101 -0.34 -5.21 3.45
CA TRP A 101 -0.71 -6.61 3.73
C TRP A 101 -1.74 -6.80 4.84
N ASN A 102 -1.97 -5.83 5.72
CA ASN A 102 -2.92 -6.01 6.81
C ASN A 102 -4.34 -6.23 6.26
N ASP A 103 -5.04 -7.21 6.83
CA ASP A 103 -6.44 -7.46 6.56
C ASP A 103 -7.30 -7.00 7.76
N PRO A 104 -8.55 -6.55 7.53
CA PRO A 104 -9.49 -6.32 8.61
C PRO A 104 -9.92 -7.65 9.25
N CYS A 105 -10.09 -7.67 10.57
CA CYS A 105 -10.60 -8.82 11.32
C CYS A 105 -11.58 -8.38 12.39
N GLU A 106 -12.85 -8.75 12.25
CA GLU A 106 -13.93 -8.28 13.14
C GLU A 106 -13.92 -9.00 14.50
N ASP A 107 -13.27 -10.17 14.61
CA ASP A 107 -13.30 -11.04 15.79
C ASP A 107 -12.12 -10.84 16.76
N ILE A 108 -11.31 -9.79 16.58
CA ILE A 108 -10.13 -9.53 17.41
C ILE A 108 -10.08 -8.08 17.90
N ASP A 109 -9.67 -7.86 19.15
CA ASP A 109 -9.64 -6.53 19.73
C ASP A 109 -8.39 -5.70 19.36
N GLU A 110 -7.33 -6.30 18.82
CA GLU A 110 -6.07 -5.58 18.53
C GLU A 110 -5.40 -6.06 17.22
N PHE A 111 -4.37 -6.90 17.33
CA PHE A 111 -3.66 -7.49 16.20
C PHE A 111 -3.49 -9.00 16.41
N ALA A 112 -3.69 -9.77 15.34
CA ALA A 112 -3.47 -11.21 15.32
C ALA A 112 -2.60 -11.59 14.12
N PRO A 113 -1.90 -12.74 14.14
CA PRO A 113 -1.20 -13.22 12.95
C PRO A 113 -2.16 -13.35 11.76
N SER A 114 -1.85 -12.72 10.61
CA SER A 114 -2.66 -12.88 9.40
C SER A 114 -2.49 -14.30 8.84
N TRP A 115 -3.58 -14.85 8.30
CA TRP A 115 -3.57 -16.09 7.52
C TRP A 115 -2.67 -16.01 6.27
N ARG A 116 -2.34 -14.79 5.81
CA ARG A 116 -1.40 -14.55 4.70
C ARG A 116 0.06 -14.86 5.05
N GLY A 117 0.38 -15.00 6.34
CA GLY A 117 1.75 -15.23 6.81
C GLY A 117 2.67 -13.99 6.79
N VAL A 118 2.16 -12.83 6.32
CA VAL A 118 2.83 -11.53 6.32
C VAL A 118 1.86 -10.44 6.75
N GLY A 119 2.28 -9.57 7.66
CA GLY A 119 1.44 -8.55 8.29
C GLY A 119 0.45 -9.13 9.33
N PRO A 120 0.09 -8.39 10.37
CA PRO A 120 -0.99 -8.78 11.27
C PRO A 120 -2.38 -8.46 10.68
N CYS A 121 -3.37 -9.25 11.08
CA CYS A 121 -4.79 -8.93 10.97
C CYS A 121 -5.14 -7.93 12.07
N SER A 122 -6.04 -6.97 11.80
CA SER A 122 -6.44 -5.97 12.79
C SER A 122 -7.93 -5.65 12.71
N SER A 123 -8.61 -5.42 13.83
CA SER A 123 -9.98 -4.89 13.76
C SER A 123 -10.00 -3.45 13.28
N GLY A 124 -10.99 -3.13 12.43
CA GLY A 124 -11.16 -1.79 11.88
C GLY A 124 -11.46 -0.72 12.94
N ASP A 125 -11.91 -1.12 14.13
CA ASP A 125 -12.30 -0.22 15.23
C ASP A 125 -11.23 0.01 16.29
N SER A 126 -10.27 -0.91 16.47
CA SER A 126 -9.38 -0.91 17.65
C SER A 126 -8.25 0.13 17.61
N HIS A 127 -7.92 0.66 16.43
CA HIS A 127 -6.69 1.45 16.24
C HIS A 127 -6.88 2.86 15.69
N LEU A 128 -8.13 3.33 15.58
CA LEU A 128 -8.38 4.77 15.51
C LEU A 128 -8.16 5.35 16.92
N ARG A 129 -6.89 5.44 17.34
CA ARG A 129 -6.46 6.20 18.53
C ARG A 129 -7.17 7.55 18.49
N ASP A 130 -7.58 8.12 19.62
CA ASP A 130 -8.37 9.36 19.67
C ASP A 130 -7.77 10.51 18.82
N SER A 131 -6.45 10.51 18.61
CA SER A 131 -5.72 11.41 17.70
C SER A 131 -6.22 11.38 16.24
N TRP A 132 -6.75 10.25 15.77
CA TRP A 132 -7.29 10.05 14.42
C TRP A 132 -8.76 10.47 14.32
N ARG A 133 -9.53 10.30 15.40
CA ARG A 133 -10.94 10.72 15.48
C ARG A 133 -11.09 12.25 15.53
N VAL A 134 -10.14 12.94 16.16
CA VAL A 134 -10.16 14.42 16.27
C VAL A 134 -9.90 15.12 14.93
N MET A 135 -9.15 14.51 14.01
CA MET A 135 -8.89 15.11 12.68
C MET A 135 -10.06 14.96 11.69
N ALA A 136 -11.01 14.06 11.95
CA ALA A 136 -12.22 13.91 11.12
C ALA A 136 -13.32 14.95 11.43
N SER A 137 -13.21 15.67 12.55
CA SER A 137 -14.24 16.57 13.09
C SER A 137 -13.90 18.07 13.02
N THR A 138 -12.85 18.43 12.27
CA THR A 138 -12.55 19.83 11.88
C THR A 138 -12.53 19.99 10.37
#